data_AF-A0A645ESV5-F1
#
_entry.id   AF-A0A645ESV5-F1
#
_cell.length_a   1.000
_cell.length_b   1.000
_cell.length_c   1.000
_cell.angle_alpha   90.00
_cell.angle_beta   90.00
_cell.angle_gamma   90.00
#
_symmetry.space_group_name_H-M   'P 1'
#
loop_
_entity.id
_entity.type
_entity.pdbx_description
1 polymer ?
#
loop_
_entity_poly.entity_id
_entity_poly.type
_entity_poly.pdbx_seq_one_letter_code
_entity_poly.pdbx_strand_id
1 'polypeptide(L)' 'MYSNLLDWSCYILTSFEEFEKTFGKKADKNRKLYNGRIQCYYYQYNVK' A
#
# COMPACT_ATOMS: atom_id res chain seq x y z
N MET A 1 -5.15 -4.77 10.92
CA MET A 1 -6.53 -4.97 10.43
C MET A 1 -6.58 -6.12 9.43
N TYR A 2 -5.87 -6.06 8.30
CA TYR A 2 -5.77 -7.20 7.37
C TYR A 2 -4.84 -8.33 7.87
N SER A 3 -3.89 -8.02 8.74
CA SER A 3 -2.88 -8.96 9.27
C SER A 3 -3.45 -10.18 10.03
N ASN A 4 -4.70 -10.11 10.47
CA ASN A 4 -5.36 -11.20 11.18
C ASN A 4 -6.21 -12.08 10.23
N LEU A 5 -6.22 -11.76 8.93
CA LEU A 5 -6.85 -12.57 7.89
C LEU A 5 -5.79 -13.50 7.31
N LEU A 6 -6.01 -14.80 7.45
CA LEU A 6 -5.11 -15.84 6.92
C LEU A 6 -5.08 -15.78 5.40
N ASP A 7 -3.89 -15.67 4.82
CA ASP A 7 -3.63 -15.69 3.37
C ASP A 7 -4.24 -14.52 2.57
N TRP A 8 -4.38 -13.35 3.20
CA TRP A 8 -4.80 -12.13 2.49
C TRP A 8 -3.62 -11.25 2.07
N SER A 9 -3.57 -10.95 0.78
CA SER A 9 -2.77 -9.84 0.27
C SER A 9 -3.53 -8.52 0.43
N CYS A 10 -2.80 -7.45 0.73
CA CYS A 10 -3.36 -6.10 0.89
C CYS A 10 -2.77 -5.15 -0.16
N TYR A 11 -3.63 -4.39 -0.81
CA TYR A 11 -3.27 -3.46 -1.86
C TYR A 11 -3.89 -2.10 -1.58
N ILE A 12 -3.07 -1.05 -1.56
CA ILE A 12 -3.51 0.31 -1.25
C ILE A 12 -3.02 1.25 -2.33
N LEU A 13 -3.93 2.03 -2.90
CA LEU A 13 -3.62 3.17 -3.77
C LEU A 13 -3.95 4.46 -3.01
N THR A 14 -2.95 5.31 -2.80
CA THR A 14 -3.17 6.58 -2.09
C THR A 14 -2.20 7.66 -2.56
N SER A 15 -2.63 8.92 -2.49
CA SER A 15 -1.77 10.11 -2.68
C SER A 15 -1.10 10.58 -1.39
N PHE A 16 -1.33 9.88 -0.26
CA PHE A 16 -0.78 10.26 1.02
C PHE A 16 0.69 9.81 1.16
N GLU A 17 1.60 10.78 1.22
CA GLU A 17 3.05 10.52 1.18
C GLU A 17 3.59 9.78 2.41
N GLU A 18 3.03 10.04 3.61
CA GLU A 18 3.45 9.37 4.86
C GLU A 18 2.69 8.06 5.13
N PHE A 19 2.05 7.47 4.11
CA PHE A 19 1.19 6.30 4.28
C PHE A 19 1.89 5.14 5.00
N GLU A 20 3.08 4.72 4.57
CA GLU A 20 3.77 3.56 5.17
C GLU A 20 4.11 3.76 6.65
N LYS A 21 4.39 5.02 7.06
CA LYS A 21 4.67 5.38 8.45
C LYS A 21 3.42 5.24 9.31
N THR A 22 2.28 5.74 8.83
CA THR A 22 0.98 5.61 9.52
C THR A 22 0.45 4.18 9.48
N PHE A 23 0.70 3.46 8.38
CA PHE A 23 0.32 2.05 8.22
C PHE A 23 1.16 1.11 9.09
N GLY A 24 2.35 1.55 9.49
CA GLY A 24 3.24 0.82 10.40
C GLY A 24 3.98 -0.36 9.76
N LYS A 25 3.97 -0.46 8.42
CA LYS A 25 4.67 -1.52 7.68
C LYS A 25 5.10 -1.03 6.31
N LYS A 26 6.35 -1.36 5.95
CA LYS A 26 6.88 -1.16 4.59
C LYS A 26 6.27 -2.17 3.61
N ALA A 27 5.87 -1.70 2.44
CA ALA A 27 5.30 -2.51 1.37
C ALA A 27 6.35 -3.45 0.75
N ASP A 28 5.90 -4.63 0.32
CA ASP A 28 6.75 -5.58 -0.41
C ASP A 28 7.04 -5.06 -1.83
N LYS A 29 6.05 -4.37 -2.42
CA LYS A 29 6.18 -3.67 -3.69
C LYS A 29 5.51 -2.30 -3.58
N ASN A 30 6.14 -1.29 -4.17
CA ASN A 30 5.59 0.05 -4.26
C ASN A 30 5.77 0.58 -5.69
N ARG A 31 4.68 1.08 -6.29
CA ARG A 31 4.70 1.69 -7.62
C ARG A 31 4.12 3.10 -7.57
N LYS A 32 4.88 4.08 -8.05
CA LYS A 32 4.34 5.42 -8.33
C LYS A 32 3.38 5.35 -9.51
N LEU A 33 2.19 5.91 -9.33
CA LEU A 33 1.14 6.01 -10.34
C LEU A 33 0.58 7.44 -10.37
N TYR A 34 -0.16 7.76 -11.42
CA TYR A 34 -0.95 8.97 -11.49
C TYR A 34 -2.42 8.60 -11.66
N ASN A 35 -3.25 9.00 -10.70
CA ASN A 35 -4.70 8.92 -10.82
C ASN A 35 -5.19 10.26 -11.41
N GLY A 36 -5.27 10.32 -12.74
CA GLY A 36 -5.43 11.59 -13.47
C GLY A 36 -4.20 12.47 -13.30
N ARG A 37 -4.36 13.62 -12.64
CA ARG A 37 -3.26 14.57 -12.33
C ARG A 37 -2.67 14.41 -10.92
N ILE A 38 -3.20 13.49 -10.12
CA ILE A 38 -2.77 13.30 -8.72
C ILE A 38 -1.71 12.20 -8.68
N GLN A 39 -0.53 12.52 -8.15
CA GLN A 39 0.50 11.52 -7.88
C GLN A 39 0.05 10.63 -6.72
N CYS A 40 0.07 9.32 -6.95
CA CYS A 40 -0.25 8.30 -5.97
C CYS A 40 0.87 7.24 -5.90
N TYR A 41 0.85 6.47 -4.83
CA TYR A 41 1.63 5.26 -4.68
C TYR A 41 0.70 4.07 -4.51
N TYR A 42 1.04 2.98 -5.19
CA TYR A 42 0.38 1.70 -5.11
C TYR A 42 1.24 0.72 -4.31
N TYR A 43 0.86 0.55 -3.05
CA TYR A 43 1.53 -0.32 -2.08
C TYR A 43 0.93 -1.71 -2.12
N GLN A 44 1.78 -2.73 -2.17
CA GLN A 44 1.39 -4.14 -2.16
C GLN A 44 2.03 -4.85 -0.98
N TYR A 45 1.22 -5.57 -0.23
CA TYR A 45 1.61 -6.42 0.87
C TYR A 45 1.11 -7.82 0.58
N ASN A 46 1.98 -8.68 0.06
CA ASN A 46 1.59 -10.01 -0.35
C ASN A 46 1.67 -10.98 0.84
N VAL A 47 0.88 -12.04 0.78
CA VAL A 47 1.12 -13.24 1.59
C VAL A 47 2.52 -13.76 1.23
N LYS A 48 3.29 -14.14 2.26
CA LYS A 48 4.58 -14.79 2.06
C LYS A 48 4.40 -16.29 1.89
#